data_AF-A0A8T4M292-F1
#
_entry.id   AF-A0A8T4M292-F1
#
_cell.length_a   1.000
_cell.length_b   1.000
_cell.length_c   1.000
_cell.angle_alpha   90.00
_cell.angle_beta   90.00
_cell.angle_gamma   90.00
#
_symmetry.space_group_name_H-M   'P 1'
#
loop_
_entity.id
_entity.type
_entity.pdbx_description
1 polymer ?
#
loop_
_entity_poly.entity_id
_entity_poly.type
_entity_poly.pdbx_seq_one_letter_code
_entity_poly.pdbx_strand_id
1 'polypeptide(L)'
;MALEIFFNKLIGIGTLVIHIILGLALIIFIYAKINKKKLPDFVHDSNKFLSENGIALSFLIALGASIGSLVYSEIIGLPPCDLCWYQRALIYPQVIILGVALLKKNNEIFDYVLGLNIIGILIGGYQYVMQMINFSGPCPVSGGIDCFTRDVIEFGYITIPLMSITVFVIIIVLTFMAKNKHLERFQKGTELNSSKVSKNEKHVEFS
;
A
#
# COMPACT_ATOMS: atom_id res chain seq x y z
N MET A 1 -7.43 23.68 -16.19
CA MET A 1 -6.85 23.05 -17.39
C MET A 1 -5.35 22.76 -17.27
N ALA A 2 -4.44 23.74 -17.20
CA ALA A 2 -2.99 23.44 -17.12
C ALA A 2 -2.57 22.69 -15.83
N LEU A 3 -3.14 23.09 -14.68
CA LEU A 3 -2.85 22.47 -13.38
C LEU A 3 -3.33 21.01 -13.31
N GLU A 4 -4.53 20.73 -13.82
CA GLU A 4 -5.12 19.39 -13.89
C GLU A 4 -4.27 18.45 -14.77
N ILE A 5 -3.90 18.88 -15.97
CA ILE A 5 -3.06 18.09 -16.88
C ILE A 5 -1.71 17.80 -16.24
N PHE A 6 -1.09 18.80 -15.59
CA PHE A 6 0.17 18.61 -14.90
C PHE A 6 0.04 17.61 -13.75
N PHE A 7 -1.01 17.73 -12.94
CA PHE A 7 -1.25 16.86 -11.79
C PHE A 7 -1.56 15.42 -12.20
N ASN A 8 -2.42 15.22 -13.20
CA ASN A 8 -2.74 13.90 -13.75
C ASN A 8 -1.50 13.21 -14.30
N LYS A 9 -0.67 13.94 -15.08
CA LYS A 9 0.61 13.41 -15.58
C LYS A 9 1.58 13.06 -14.46
N LEU A 10 1.68 13.90 -13.43
CA LEU A 10 2.56 13.66 -12.29
C LEU A 10 2.20 12.36 -11.57
N ILE A 11 0.92 12.17 -11.22
CA ILE A 11 0.44 10.97 -10.54
C ILE A 11 0.47 9.76 -11.48
N GLY A 12 0.14 9.95 -12.76
CA GLY A 12 0.19 8.91 -13.79
C GLY A 12 1.60 8.35 -13.98
N ILE A 13 2.61 9.22 -14.14
CA ILE A 13 4.01 8.82 -14.25
C ILE A 13 4.46 8.10 -12.96
N GLY A 14 4.11 8.63 -11.79
CA GLY A 14 4.42 8.00 -10.51
C GLY A 14 3.86 6.58 -10.40
N THR A 15 2.60 6.39 -10.78
CA THR A 15 1.92 5.08 -10.79
C THR A 15 2.59 4.13 -11.78
N LEU A 16 2.95 4.60 -12.97
CA LEU A 16 3.64 3.80 -13.98
C LEU A 16 5.00 3.32 -13.49
N VAL A 17 5.81 4.21 -12.89
CA VAL A 17 7.10 3.85 -12.30
C VAL A 17 6.93 2.77 -11.22
N ILE A 18 5.92 2.92 -10.36
CA ILE A 18 5.59 1.91 -9.34
C ILE A 18 5.24 0.57 -9.98
N HIS A 19 4.41 0.52 -11.02
CA HIS A 19 4.06 -0.72 -11.71
C HIS A 19 5.28 -1.38 -12.36
N ILE A 20 6.19 -0.61 -12.97
CA ILE A 20 7.44 -1.13 -13.51
C ILE A 20 8.29 -1.75 -12.39
N ILE A 21 8.46 -1.06 -11.26
CA ILE A 21 9.23 -1.57 -10.12
C ILE A 21 8.61 -2.86 -9.58
N LEU A 22 7.29 -2.90 -9.39
CA LEU A 22 6.58 -4.10 -8.93
C LEU A 22 6.71 -5.26 -9.94
N GLY A 23 6.60 -4.98 -11.24
CA GLY A 23 6.79 -5.97 -12.30
C GLY A 23 8.20 -6.55 -12.32
N LEU A 24 9.23 -5.70 -12.25
CA LEU A 24 10.63 -6.13 -12.17
C LEU A 24 10.91 -6.94 -10.91
N ALA A 25 10.40 -6.50 -9.75
CA ALA A 25 10.53 -7.24 -8.50
C ALA A 25 9.89 -8.63 -8.58
N LEU A 26 8.71 -8.73 -9.21
CA LEU A 26 8.00 -10.00 -9.42
C LEU A 26 8.75 -10.92 -10.39
N ILE A 27 9.32 -10.39 -11.48
CA ILE A 27 10.15 -11.16 -12.41
C ILE A 27 11.40 -11.71 -11.72
N ILE A 28 12.11 -10.87 -10.95
CA ILE A 28 13.30 -11.29 -10.19
C ILE A 28 12.94 -12.36 -9.16
N PHE A 29 11.81 -12.19 -8.46
CA PHE A 29 11.31 -13.16 -7.49
C PHE A 29 10.97 -14.50 -8.15
N ILE A 30 10.28 -14.49 -9.29
CA ILE A 30 9.97 -15.69 -10.07
C ILE A 30 11.25 -16.37 -10.55
N TYR A 31 12.20 -15.61 -11.12
CA TYR A 31 13.48 -16.14 -11.61
C TYR A 31 14.29 -16.79 -10.49
N ALA A 32 14.36 -16.15 -9.32
CA ALA A 32 15.03 -16.70 -8.15
C ALA A 32 14.36 -17.97 -7.63
N LYS A 33 13.02 -18.00 -7.63
CA LYS A 33 12.23 -19.18 -7.22
C LYS A 33 12.39 -20.35 -8.19
N ILE A 34 12.36 -20.10 -9.50
CA ILE A 34 12.55 -21.13 -10.55
C ILE A 34 13.97 -21.71 -10.47
N ASN A 35 14.98 -20.84 -10.38
CA ASN A 35 16.38 -21.28 -10.40
C ASN A 35 16.92 -21.69 -9.02
N LYS A 36 16.08 -21.68 -7.97
CA LYS A 36 16.47 -21.85 -6.56
C LYS A 36 17.70 -21.00 -6.16
N LYS A 37 17.95 -19.91 -6.87
CA LYS A 37 19.07 -19.02 -6.61
C LYS A 37 18.68 -18.06 -5.49
N LYS A 38 19.65 -17.73 -4.65
CA LYS A 38 19.48 -16.69 -3.64
C LYS A 38 19.16 -15.37 -4.35
N LEU A 39 18.22 -14.61 -3.80
CA LEU A 39 17.86 -13.27 -4.30
C LEU A 39 19.13 -12.42 -4.44
N PRO A 40 19.27 -11.62 -5.51
CA PRO A 40 20.46 -10.77 -5.68
C PRO A 40 20.62 -9.80 -4.50
N ASP A 41 21.87 -9.52 -4.12
CA ASP A 41 22.19 -8.75 -2.91
C ASP A 41 21.56 -7.34 -2.89
N PHE A 42 21.38 -6.72 -4.07
CA PHE A 42 20.67 -5.45 -4.22
C PHE A 42 19.19 -5.50 -3.78
N VAL A 43 18.50 -6.61 -4.05
CA VAL A 43 17.10 -6.81 -3.62
C VAL A 43 17.06 -7.05 -2.11
N HIS A 44 18.07 -7.71 -1.54
CA HIS A 44 18.16 -7.90 -0.10
C HIS A 44 18.37 -6.57 0.65
N ASP A 45 19.24 -5.69 0.14
CA ASP A 45 19.54 -4.40 0.80
C ASP A 45 18.38 -3.41 0.71
N SER A 46 17.74 -3.30 -0.45
CA SER A 46 16.50 -2.51 -0.61
C SER A 46 15.37 -3.02 0.28
N ASN A 47 15.18 -4.34 0.39
CA ASN A 47 14.21 -4.93 1.31
C ASN A 47 14.51 -4.61 2.78
N LYS A 48 15.79 -4.50 3.16
CA LYS A 48 16.19 -4.12 4.52
C LYS A 48 15.74 -2.69 4.84
N PHE A 49 15.94 -1.74 3.93
CA PHE A 49 15.49 -0.36 4.10
C PHE A 49 13.95 -0.27 4.15
N LEU A 50 13.26 -0.92 3.21
CA LEU A 50 11.79 -0.94 3.13
C LEU A 50 11.16 -1.55 4.39
N SER A 51 11.75 -2.61 4.94
CA SER A 51 11.25 -3.26 6.16
C SER A 51 11.55 -2.46 7.44
N GLU A 52 12.61 -1.65 7.46
CA GLU A 52 12.91 -0.73 8.57
C GLU A 52 11.99 0.49 8.60
N ASN A 53 11.69 1.05 7.42
CA ASN A 53 10.90 2.27 7.28
C ASN A 53 9.47 2.01 6.76
N GLY A 54 9.03 0.75 6.72
CA GLY A 54 7.80 0.35 6.02
C GLY A 54 6.56 1.08 6.53
N ILE A 55 6.40 1.21 7.85
CA ILE A 55 5.26 1.93 8.45
C ILE A 55 5.32 3.42 8.13
N ALA A 56 6.50 4.04 8.18
CA ALA A 56 6.67 5.45 7.85
C ALA A 56 6.36 5.73 6.37
N LEU A 57 6.85 4.87 5.47
CA LEU A 57 6.56 4.95 4.04
C LEU A 57 5.08 4.72 3.75
N SER A 58 4.45 3.73 4.37
CA SER A 58 3.00 3.51 4.26
C SER A 58 2.20 4.73 4.73
N PHE A 59 2.61 5.35 5.84
CA PHE A 59 1.97 6.58 6.34
C PHE A 59 2.08 7.72 5.33
N LEU A 60 3.27 7.97 4.78
CA LEU A 60 3.48 9.02 3.78
C LEU A 60 2.66 8.77 2.51
N ILE A 61 2.56 7.51 2.06
CA ILE A 61 1.76 7.13 0.90
C ILE A 61 0.26 7.35 1.18
N ALA A 62 -0.24 6.90 2.34
CA ALA A 62 -1.65 7.10 2.71
C ALA A 62 -2.00 8.60 2.84
N LEU A 63 -1.09 9.38 3.42
CA LEU A 63 -1.25 10.83 3.57
C LEU A 63 -1.22 11.53 2.20
N GLY A 64 -0.26 11.17 1.34
CA GLY A 64 -0.18 11.68 -0.03
C GLY A 64 -1.41 11.34 -0.87
N ALA A 65 -1.92 10.11 -0.76
CA ALA A 65 -3.15 9.70 -1.43
C ALA A 65 -4.37 10.47 -0.92
N SER A 66 -4.44 10.71 0.40
CA SER A 66 -5.54 11.47 1.01
C SER A 66 -5.55 12.93 0.54
N ILE A 67 -4.38 13.57 0.53
CA ILE A 67 -4.21 14.93 0.02
C ILE A 67 -4.51 14.97 -1.48
N GLY A 68 -4.00 14.03 -2.26
CA GLY A 68 -4.25 13.97 -3.70
C GLY A 68 -5.74 13.86 -4.02
N SER A 69 -6.48 13.04 -3.27
CA SER A 69 -7.94 12.95 -3.39
C SER A 69 -8.64 14.27 -3.05
N LEU A 70 -8.17 15.02 -2.05
CA LEU A 70 -8.68 16.36 -1.72
C LEU A 70 -8.38 17.38 -2.84
N VAL A 71 -7.19 17.31 -3.44
CA VAL A 71 -6.81 18.20 -4.55
C VAL A 71 -7.74 18.01 -5.75
N TYR A 72 -8.09 16.76 -6.06
CA TYR A 72 -9.08 16.48 -7.11
C TYR A 72 -10.45 17.11 -6.82
N SER A 73 -10.95 16.99 -5.60
CA SER A 73 -12.27 17.51 -5.18
C SER A 73 -12.29 19.05 -5.13
N GLU A 74 -11.36 19.66 -4.39
CA GLU A 74 -11.45 21.06 -3.99
C GLU A 74 -10.75 22.02 -4.95
N ILE A 75 -9.68 21.56 -5.63
CA ILE A 75 -8.83 22.45 -6.46
C ILE A 75 -9.12 22.22 -7.94
N ILE A 76 -9.21 20.96 -8.36
CA ILE A 76 -9.53 20.63 -9.75
C ILE A 76 -11.05 20.72 -10.01
N GLY A 77 -11.87 20.55 -8.96
CA GLY A 77 -13.32 20.61 -9.08
C GLY A 77 -13.91 19.34 -9.68
N LEU A 78 -13.26 18.19 -9.48
CA LEU A 78 -13.76 16.86 -9.84
C LEU A 78 -14.44 16.24 -8.61
N PRO A 79 -15.77 16.41 -8.46
CA PRO A 79 -16.50 15.84 -7.34
C PRO A 79 -16.39 14.30 -7.31
N PRO A 80 -16.24 13.70 -6.13
CA PRO A 80 -16.11 12.25 -6.01
C PRO A 80 -17.43 11.55 -6.33
N CYS A 81 -17.33 10.45 -7.05
CA CYS A 81 -18.42 9.51 -7.26
C CYS A 81 -18.74 8.71 -5.97
N ASP A 82 -19.90 8.05 -5.89
CA ASP A 82 -20.29 7.25 -4.71
C ASP A 82 -19.26 6.16 -4.39
N LEU A 83 -18.76 5.44 -5.40
CA LEU A 83 -17.72 4.41 -5.23
C LEU A 83 -16.38 5.01 -4.76
N CYS A 84 -16.03 6.16 -5.32
CA CYS A 84 -14.84 6.93 -4.98
C CYS A 84 -14.89 7.40 -3.52
N TRP A 85 -16.08 7.76 -3.04
CA TRP A 85 -16.31 8.13 -1.65
C TRP A 85 -16.04 6.96 -0.69
N TYR A 86 -16.48 5.75 -1.04
CA TYR A 86 -16.14 4.55 -0.25
C TYR A 86 -14.63 4.29 -0.23
N GLN A 87 -13.91 4.49 -1.34
CA GLN A 87 -12.45 4.38 -1.34
C GLN A 87 -11.78 5.42 -0.42
N ARG A 88 -12.26 6.67 -0.42
CA ARG A 88 -11.79 7.72 0.51
C ARG A 88 -12.02 7.34 1.97
N ALA A 89 -13.20 6.81 2.29
CA ALA A 89 -13.56 6.35 3.63
C ALA A 89 -12.64 5.21 4.12
N LEU A 90 -12.01 4.46 3.22
CA LEU A 90 -11.05 3.40 3.57
C LEU A 90 -9.62 3.93 3.71
N ILE A 91 -9.21 4.93 2.91
CA ILE A 91 -7.85 5.51 2.97
C ILE A 91 -7.68 6.42 4.18
N TYR A 92 -8.67 7.27 4.51
CA TYR A 92 -8.46 8.30 5.55
C TYR A 92 -8.22 7.72 6.95
N PRO A 93 -8.92 6.67 7.40
CA PRO A 93 -8.62 6.02 8.67
C PRO A 93 -7.21 5.41 8.70
N GLN A 94 -6.70 4.93 7.56
CA GLN A 94 -5.36 4.37 7.49
C GLN A 94 -4.27 5.39 7.84
N VAL A 95 -4.46 6.66 7.48
CA VAL A 95 -3.53 7.74 7.88
C VAL A 95 -3.41 7.80 9.40
N ILE A 96 -4.54 7.72 10.10
CA ILE A 96 -4.58 7.76 11.58
C ILE A 96 -3.95 6.48 12.16
N ILE A 97 -4.35 5.30 11.66
CA ILE A 97 -3.86 4.01 12.15
C ILE A 97 -2.34 3.90 11.97
N LEU A 98 -1.82 4.22 10.79
CA LEU A 98 -0.39 4.19 10.49
C LEU A 98 0.38 5.27 11.26
N GLY A 99 -0.20 6.46 11.45
CA GLY A 99 0.38 7.53 12.26
C GLY A 99 0.52 7.12 13.73
N VAL A 100 -0.51 6.49 14.31
CA VAL A 100 -0.46 5.98 15.69
C VAL A 100 0.57 4.85 15.82
N ALA A 101 0.65 3.95 14.84
CA ALA A 101 1.67 2.90 14.84
C ALA A 101 3.09 3.45 14.79
N LEU A 102 3.31 4.52 14.00
CA LEU A 102 4.60 5.20 13.93
C LEU A 102 4.99 5.82 15.27
N LEU A 103 4.04 6.48 15.95
CA LEU A 103 4.27 7.09 17.28
C LEU A 103 4.51 6.04 18.36
N LYS A 104 3.75 4.95 18.37
CA LYS A 104 3.85 3.88 19.37
C LYS A 104 4.97 2.87 19.06
N LYS A 105 5.61 2.96 17.89
CA LYS A 105 6.56 1.96 17.36
C LYS A 105 6.00 0.52 17.45
N ASN A 106 4.69 0.38 17.27
CA ASN A 106 4.01 -0.91 17.34
C ASN A 106 3.64 -1.37 15.92
N ASN A 107 4.07 -2.57 15.56
CA ASN A 107 3.88 -3.14 14.23
C ASN A 107 2.66 -4.10 14.16
N GLU A 108 1.93 -4.28 15.25
CA GLU A 108 0.75 -5.16 15.35
C GLU A 108 -0.54 -4.55 14.76
N ILE A 109 -0.43 -3.56 13.88
CA ILE A 109 -1.57 -2.93 13.21
C ILE A 109 -1.89 -3.56 11.83
N PHE A 110 -1.07 -4.52 11.39
CA PHE A 110 -1.16 -5.10 10.05
C PHE A 110 -2.55 -5.66 9.73
N ASP A 111 -3.19 -6.33 10.68
CA ASP A 111 -4.47 -7.03 10.41
C ASP A 111 -5.60 -6.03 10.14
N TYR A 112 -5.62 -4.89 10.83
CA TYR A 112 -6.56 -3.78 10.58
C TYR A 112 -6.32 -3.14 9.21
N VAL A 113 -5.06 -2.86 8.90
CA VAL A 113 -4.66 -2.24 7.63
C VAL A 113 -4.99 -3.17 6.45
N LEU A 114 -4.73 -4.48 6.61
CA LEU A 114 -5.01 -5.49 5.60
C LEU A 114 -6.50 -5.55 5.26
N GLY A 115 -7.38 -5.60 6.27
CA GLY A 115 -8.83 -5.66 6.06
C GLY A 115 -9.35 -4.47 5.25
N LEU A 116 -8.95 -3.24 5.64
CA LEU A 116 -9.33 -2.02 4.93
C LEU A 116 -8.83 -2.00 3.47
N ASN A 117 -7.57 -2.40 3.25
CA ASN A 117 -7.00 -2.43 1.90
C ASN A 117 -7.69 -3.45 0.99
N ILE A 118 -8.04 -4.64 1.50
CA ILE A 118 -8.73 -5.67 0.70
C ILE A 118 -10.08 -5.13 0.19
N ILE A 119 -10.86 -4.52 1.08
CA ILE A 119 -12.16 -3.93 0.70
C ILE A 119 -11.95 -2.82 -0.33
N GLY A 120 -10.94 -1.98 -0.14
CA GLY A 120 -10.62 -0.89 -1.07
C GLY A 120 -10.22 -1.39 -2.46
N ILE A 121 -9.44 -2.47 -2.53
CA ILE A 121 -9.04 -3.13 -3.77
C ILE A 121 -10.25 -3.72 -4.49
N LEU A 122 -11.18 -4.35 -3.76
CA LEU A 122 -12.39 -4.92 -4.36
C LEU A 122 -13.29 -3.83 -4.97
N ILE A 123 -13.54 -2.74 -4.24
CA ILE A 123 -14.35 -1.62 -4.72
C ILE A 123 -13.67 -0.97 -5.93
N GLY A 124 -12.36 -0.70 -5.84
CA GLY A 124 -11.62 -0.12 -6.95
C GLY A 124 -11.53 -1.01 -8.18
N GLY A 125 -11.34 -2.31 -7.97
CA GLY A 125 -11.31 -3.30 -9.05
C GLY A 125 -12.64 -3.38 -9.77
N TYR A 126 -13.75 -3.37 -9.02
CA TYR A 126 -15.09 -3.31 -9.60
C TYR A 126 -15.27 -2.05 -10.46
N GLN A 127 -14.92 -0.86 -9.93
CA GLN A 127 -15.03 0.38 -10.68
C GLN A 127 -14.15 0.39 -11.93
N TYR A 128 -12.90 -0.09 -11.82
CA TYR A 128 -11.95 -0.16 -12.92
C TYR A 128 -12.45 -1.04 -14.07
N VAL A 129 -12.93 -2.24 -13.74
CA VAL A 129 -13.48 -3.17 -14.73
C VAL A 129 -14.68 -2.55 -15.44
N MET A 130 -15.59 -1.92 -14.70
CA MET A 130 -16.77 -1.26 -15.27
C MET A 130 -16.39 -0.08 -16.19
N GLN A 131 -15.40 0.72 -15.80
CA GLN A 131 -14.85 1.79 -16.65
C GLN A 131 -14.23 1.25 -17.94
N MET A 132 -13.55 0.10 -17.89
CA MET A 132 -12.87 -0.49 -19.05
C MET A 132 -13.83 -1.10 -20.07
N ILE A 133 -14.92 -1.73 -19.61
CA ILE A 133 -15.93 -2.30 -20.50
C ILE A 133 -16.94 -1.27 -21.01
N ASN A 134 -16.77 0.01 -20.67
CA ASN A 134 -17.70 1.10 -21.01
C ASN A 134 -19.14 0.84 -20.56
N PHE A 135 -19.29 0.25 -19.37
CA PHE A 135 -20.62 -0.05 -18.87
C PHE A 135 -21.36 1.25 -18.50
N SER A 136 -22.43 1.54 -19.22
CA SER A 136 -23.37 2.62 -18.88
C SER A 136 -24.56 2.05 -18.11
N GLY A 137 -24.31 1.65 -16.86
CA GLY A 137 -25.36 1.21 -15.93
C GLY A 137 -25.88 2.36 -15.05
N PRO A 138 -27.03 2.17 -14.36
CA PRO A 138 -27.54 3.15 -13.42
C PRO A 138 -26.64 3.23 -12.18
N CYS A 139 -25.71 4.17 -12.19
CA CYS A 139 -25.09 4.75 -10.99
C CYS A 139 -25.18 6.25 -11.19
N PRO A 140 -26.11 6.92 -10.49
CA PRO A 140 -26.02 7.04 -9.04
C PRO A 140 -27.26 6.52 -8.31
N VAL A 141 -27.07 6.09 -7.06
CA VAL A 141 -28.19 5.71 -6.16
C VAL A 141 -29.01 6.96 -5.76
N SER A 142 -28.46 8.17 -5.93
CA SER A 142 -29.13 9.43 -5.62
C SER A 142 -28.50 10.62 -6.37
N GLY A 143 -28.83 10.84 -7.65
CA GLY A 143 -28.59 12.12 -8.36
C GLY A 143 -27.14 12.65 -8.40
N GLY A 144 -26.15 11.81 -8.08
CA GLY A 144 -24.72 12.13 -8.11
C GLY A 144 -24.10 12.04 -9.50
N ILE A 145 -22.77 12.07 -9.56
CA ILE A 145 -22.00 11.87 -10.80
C ILE A 145 -21.83 10.38 -11.08
N ASP A 146 -21.85 10.02 -12.36
CA ASP A 146 -21.65 8.65 -12.83
C ASP A 146 -20.27 8.10 -12.39
N CYS A 147 -20.26 6.91 -11.77
CA CYS A 147 -19.01 6.28 -11.31
C CYS A 147 -18.20 5.65 -12.44
N PHE A 148 -18.80 5.48 -13.61
CA PHE A 148 -18.24 4.76 -14.76
C PHE A 148 -17.70 5.69 -15.84
N THR A 149 -17.87 7.00 -15.68
CA THR A 149 -17.18 7.97 -16.54
C THR A 149 -15.68 7.89 -16.32
N ARG A 150 -14.95 8.10 -17.40
CA ARG A 150 -13.49 8.10 -17.42
C ARG A 150 -13.00 9.55 -17.39
N ASP A 151 -13.10 10.18 -16.22
CA ASP A 151 -12.75 11.59 -16.05
C ASP A 151 -11.24 11.83 -16.18
N VAL A 152 -10.43 10.84 -15.77
CA VAL A 152 -8.98 10.86 -15.92
C VAL A 152 -8.51 9.52 -16.49
N ILE A 153 -7.89 9.58 -17.67
CA ILE A 153 -7.21 8.44 -18.28
C ILE A 153 -5.82 8.87 -18.73
N GLU A 154 -4.82 8.34 -18.03
CA GLU A 154 -3.41 8.55 -18.38
C GLU A 154 -2.82 7.25 -18.93
N PHE A 155 -1.96 7.38 -19.94
CA PHE A 155 -1.32 6.25 -20.63
C PHE A 155 -2.28 5.17 -21.17
N GLY A 156 -3.58 5.48 -21.33
CA GLY A 156 -4.59 4.60 -21.92
C GLY A 156 -5.14 3.49 -21.00
N TYR A 157 -4.61 3.33 -19.78
CA TYR A 157 -5.10 2.34 -18.81
C TYR A 157 -5.10 2.82 -17.35
N ILE A 158 -4.40 3.92 -17.04
CA ILE A 158 -4.30 4.44 -15.67
C ILE A 158 -5.49 5.35 -15.42
N THR A 159 -6.46 4.84 -14.67
CA THR A 159 -7.62 5.60 -14.18
C THR A 159 -7.48 5.86 -12.68
N ILE A 160 -8.29 6.79 -12.15
CA ILE A 160 -8.32 7.11 -10.71
C ILE A 160 -8.50 5.85 -9.84
N PRO A 161 -9.45 4.92 -10.14
CA PRO A 161 -9.57 3.68 -9.39
C PRO A 161 -8.30 2.82 -9.40
N LEU A 162 -7.60 2.74 -10.54
CA LEU A 162 -6.37 1.96 -10.63
C LEU A 162 -5.23 2.56 -9.77
N MET A 163 -5.14 3.89 -9.73
CA MET A 163 -4.20 4.59 -8.85
C MET A 163 -4.50 4.26 -7.38
N SER A 164 -5.77 4.25 -6.97
CA SER A 164 -6.18 3.88 -5.61
C SER A 164 -5.84 2.43 -5.27
N ILE A 165 -6.12 1.49 -6.17
CA ILE A 165 -5.75 0.06 -5.99
C ILE A 165 -4.24 -0.06 -5.77
N THR A 166 -3.46 0.67 -6.56
CA THR A 166 -1.99 0.65 -6.46
C THR A 166 -1.51 1.12 -5.09
N VAL A 167 -2.11 2.18 -4.54
CA VAL A 167 -1.84 2.66 -3.18
C VAL A 167 -2.14 1.58 -2.14
N PHE A 168 -3.33 0.97 -2.19
CA PHE A 168 -3.71 -0.08 -1.25
C PHE A 168 -2.77 -1.30 -1.29
N VAL A 169 -2.36 -1.72 -2.50
CA VAL A 169 -1.41 -2.83 -2.66
C VAL A 169 -0.04 -2.49 -2.08
N ILE A 170 0.48 -1.28 -2.31
CA ILE A 170 1.78 -0.87 -1.75
C ILE A 170 1.71 -0.83 -0.22
N ILE A 171 0.63 -0.28 0.35
CA ILE A 171 0.45 -0.24 1.81
C ILE A 171 0.46 -1.66 2.39
N ILE A 172 -0.22 -2.62 1.76
CA ILE A 172 -0.16 -4.04 2.19
C ILE A 172 1.27 -4.56 2.15
N VAL A 173 1.99 -4.38 1.03
CA VAL A 173 3.35 -4.92 0.85
C VAL A 173 4.31 -4.35 1.89
N LEU A 174 4.31 -3.03 2.08
CA LEU A 174 5.20 -2.35 3.03
C LEU A 174 4.91 -2.73 4.49
N THR A 175 3.63 -2.77 4.87
CA THR A 175 3.25 -3.15 6.24
C THR A 175 3.52 -4.63 6.52
N PHE A 176 3.36 -5.51 5.53
CA PHE A 176 3.71 -6.93 5.63
C PHE A 176 5.22 -7.12 5.85
N MET A 177 6.05 -6.43 5.06
CA MET A 177 7.50 -6.48 5.21
C MET A 177 7.97 -5.96 6.58
N ALA A 178 7.34 -4.89 7.08
CA ALA A 178 7.63 -4.34 8.40
C ALA A 178 7.22 -5.31 9.54
N LYS A 179 6.10 -6.03 9.39
CA LYS A 179 5.66 -7.06 10.35
C LYS A 179 6.64 -8.23 10.41
N ASN A 180 7.02 -8.80 9.27
CA ASN A 180 7.92 -9.97 9.24
C ASN A 180 9.27 -9.69 9.90
N LYS A 181 9.86 -8.52 9.63
CA LYS A 181 11.13 -8.13 10.27
C LYS A 181 11.02 -7.93 11.77
N HIS A 182 9.89 -7.41 12.24
CA HIS A 182 9.64 -7.29 13.68
C HIS A 182 9.55 -8.66 14.34
N LEU A 183 8.85 -9.61 13.71
CA LEU A 183 8.76 -11.00 14.18
C LEU A 183 10.13 -11.69 14.21
N GLU A 184 10.95 -11.53 13.17
CA GLU A 184 12.32 -12.07 13.13
C GLU A 184 13.20 -11.51 14.25
N ARG A 185 13.13 -10.20 14.50
CA ARG A 185 13.88 -9.55 15.60
C ARG A 185 13.41 -10.04 16.97
N PHE A 186 12.11 -10.22 17.15
CA PHE A 186 11.51 -10.74 18.38
C PHE A 186 11.98 -12.18 18.64
N GLN A 187 11.90 -13.07 17.65
CA GLN A 187 12.38 -14.46 17.74
C GLN A 187 13.86 -14.54 18.10
N LYS A 188 14.70 -13.77 17.41
CA LYS A 188 16.15 -13.74 17.68
C LYS A 188 16.45 -13.26 19.11
N GLY A 189 15.68 -12.27 19.61
CA GLY A 189 15.77 -11.81 20.99
C GLY A 189 15.38 -12.89 22.01
N THR A 190 14.32 -13.66 21.74
CA THR A 190 13.90 -14.77 22.60
C THR A 190 14.90 -15.92 22.66
N GLU A 191 15.52 -16.28 21.52
CA GLU A 191 16.56 -17.32 21.46
C GLU A 191 17.83 -16.91 22.23
N LEU A 192 18.24 -15.65 22.11
CA LEU A 192 19.35 -15.08 22.88
C LEU A 192 19.07 -15.08 24.39
N ASN A 193 17.83 -14.79 24.79
CA ASN A 193 17.45 -14.80 26.20
C ASN A 193 17.41 -16.23 26.78
N SER A 194 16.83 -17.18 26.05
CA SER A 194 16.81 -18.61 26.43
C SER A 194 18.22 -19.20 26.56
N SER A 195 19.13 -18.80 25.68
CA SER A 195 20.54 -19.23 25.72
C SER A 195 21.30 -18.68 26.93
N LYS A 196 20.94 -17.49 27.41
CA LYS A 196 21.52 -16.89 28.63
C LYS A 196 20.97 -17.53 29.90
N VAL A 197 19.67 -17.80 29.98
CA VAL A 197 19.04 -18.48 31.12
C VAL A 197 19.66 -19.87 31.33
N SER A 198 19.79 -20.66 30.26
CA SER A 198 20.42 -22.00 30.34
C SER A 198 21.91 -21.96 30.76
N LYS A 199 22.64 -20.87 30.47
CA LYS A 199 24.01 -20.68 30.97
C LYS A 199 24.07 -20.24 32.43
N ASN A 200 23.11 -19.45 32.89
CA ASN A 200 23.04 -19.00 34.28
C ASN A 200 22.62 -20.14 35.22
N GLU A 201 21.69 -21.01 34.83
CA GLU A 201 21.31 -22.18 35.62
C GLU A 201 22.50 -23.13 35.86
N LYS A 202 23.31 -23.39 34.82
CA LYS A 202 24.53 -24.21 34.95
C LYS A 202 25.60 -23.62 35.87
N HIS A 203 25.57 -22.31 36.13
CA HIS A 203 26.48 -21.65 37.05
C HIS A 203 25.99 -21.67 38.50
N VAL A 204 24.67 -21.73 38.73
CA VAL A 204 24.06 -21.81 40.06
C VAL A 204 24.14 -23.23 40.62
N GLU A 205 24.11 -24.25 39.78
CA GLU A 205 24.19 -25.66 40.19
C GLU A 205 25.61 -26.15 40.54
N PHE A 206 26.61 -25.27 40.40
CA PHE A 206 28.03 -25.56 40.65
C PHE A 206 28.65 -24.68 41.77
N SER A 207 27.81 -23.98 42.55
CA SER A 207 28.21 -23.16 43.71
C SER A 207 27.73 -23.75 45.03
#